data_AF-A0A7V2SWS5-F1
#
_entry.id   AF-A0A7V2SWS5-F1
#
_cell.length_a   1.000
_cell.length_b   1.000
_cell.length_c   1.000
_cell.angle_alpha   90.00
_cell.angle_beta   90.00
_cell.angle_gamma   90.00
#
_symmetry.space_group_name_H-M   'P 1'
#
loop_
_entity.id
_entity.type
_entity.pdbx_description
1 polymer ?
#
loop_
_entity_poly.entity_id
_entity_poly.type
_entity_poly.pdbx_seq_one_letter_code
_entity_poly.pdbx_strand_id
1 'polypeptide(L)'
;MSVLLEEPKRSEEFDLEEIVENIIRVYPTKVARKRRRHILARDPSVPQEIEANVRTVPGIITQRGCCYAGCKGVVIGPIVDMVHIVHGPIGCSFYAWMTRRNQGVPREDGHYFLEYCFSTDMQEENIIFGGEKKLRAAIKEAYEIFHPKAISIHATCPVGLIGDDIHAVAKEMSQELGIDIVAFSCEGYRGVSQSAGHHIANNGLFEHIVGQDDVELEGFTVNCLGEYNIGGDAWEIERILDRCGIKVASTFSGNGSYDEFRRAHMADVNLVQCHRSINYMAEMMETKFGIPWIKVNFIGVKATSKSLRKLA
;
A
#
# COMPACT_ATOMS: atom_id res chain seq x y z
N MET A 1 -0.08 39.69 -30.77
CA MET A 1 0.81 40.20 -29.71
C MET A 1 1.28 39.00 -28.91
N SER A 2 2.44 38.44 -29.24
CA SER A 2 3.01 37.28 -28.54
C SER A 2 3.61 37.75 -27.22
N VAL A 3 2.95 37.44 -26.11
CA VAL A 3 3.59 37.52 -24.80
C VAL A 3 4.52 36.31 -24.74
N LEU A 4 5.76 36.51 -25.19
CA LEU A 4 6.88 35.66 -24.81
C LEU A 4 7.00 35.78 -23.29
N LEU A 5 6.54 34.76 -22.57
CA LEU A 5 6.88 34.59 -21.17
C LEU A 5 8.39 34.39 -21.14
N GLU A 6 9.14 35.44 -20.79
CA GLU A 6 10.55 35.32 -20.48
C GLU A 6 10.70 34.23 -19.41
N GLU A 7 11.50 33.20 -19.72
CA GLU A 7 11.90 32.22 -18.72
C GLU A 7 12.51 32.97 -17.53
N PRO A 8 12.15 32.64 -16.28
CA PRO A 8 12.72 33.32 -15.13
C PRO A 8 14.23 33.15 -15.18
N LYS A 9 14.96 34.27 -15.22
CA LYS A 9 16.42 34.29 -15.11
C LYS A 9 16.82 33.43 -13.91
N ARG A 10 17.50 32.31 -14.18
CA ARG A 10 18.02 31.38 -13.18
C ARG A 10 19.01 32.14 -12.31
N SER A 11 18.55 32.61 -11.16
CA SER A 11 19.33 33.35 -10.16
C SER A 11 20.35 32.41 -9.52
N GLU A 12 21.63 32.80 -9.54
CA GLU A 12 22.79 32.19 -8.85
C GLU A 12 22.94 30.66 -8.99
N GLU A 13 24.02 30.23 -9.65
CA GLU A 13 24.41 28.83 -9.68
C GLU A 13 24.85 28.41 -8.27
N PHE A 14 23.93 27.80 -7.51
CA PHE A 14 24.24 27.27 -6.19
C PHE A 14 25.25 26.12 -6.29
N ASP A 15 26.31 26.17 -5.49
CA ASP A 15 27.17 25.00 -5.27
C ASP A 15 26.38 23.98 -4.42
N LEU A 16 25.81 22.99 -5.11
CA LEU A 16 25.02 21.94 -4.47
C LEU A 16 25.86 21.09 -3.51
N GLU A 17 27.15 20.91 -3.78
CA GLU A 17 28.03 20.12 -2.92
C GLU A 17 28.32 20.87 -1.62
N GLU A 18 28.56 22.18 -1.70
CA GLU A 18 28.69 23.03 -0.51
C GLU A 18 27.43 22.99 0.36
N ILE A 19 26.24 23.04 -0.25
CA ILE A 19 24.97 22.92 0.47
C ILE A 19 24.88 21.57 1.20
N VAL A 20 25.25 20.47 0.55
CA VAL A 20 25.26 19.14 1.18
C VAL A 20 26.21 19.12 2.36
N GLU A 21 27.42 19.63 2.22
CA GLU A 21 28.40 19.66 3.31
C GLU A 21 27.92 20.53 4.49
N ASN A 22 27.29 21.67 4.23
CA ASN A 22 26.70 22.53 5.26
C ASN A 22 25.58 21.81 6.02
N ILE A 23 24.71 21.05 5.33
CA ILE A 23 23.68 20.23 5.97
C ILE A 23 24.30 19.13 6.84
N ILE A 24 25.41 18.52 6.42
CA ILE A 24 26.02 17.40 7.14
C ILE A 24 26.79 17.85 8.39
N ARG A 25 27.42 19.02 8.35
CA ARG A 25 28.27 19.55 9.43
C ARG A 25 27.56 19.78 10.76
N VAL A 26 26.23 19.96 10.76
CA VAL A 26 25.45 20.15 12.00
C VAL A 26 25.32 18.86 12.83
N TYR A 27 25.58 17.70 12.23
CA TYR A 27 25.43 16.41 12.89
C TYR A 27 26.69 15.98 13.64
N PRO A 28 26.55 15.24 14.76
CA PRO A 28 27.68 14.53 15.37
C PRO A 28 28.36 13.59 14.37
N THR A 29 29.68 13.41 14.47
CA THR A 29 30.52 12.70 13.48
C THR A 29 29.94 11.36 12.99
N LYS A 30 29.42 10.53 13.91
CA LYS A 30 28.82 9.23 13.57
C LYS A 30 27.54 9.38 12.74
N VAL A 31 26.71 10.38 13.06
CA VAL A 31 25.47 10.68 12.35
C VAL A 31 25.79 11.33 11.00
N ALA A 32 26.71 12.31 10.97
CA ALA A 32 27.19 12.97 9.76
C ALA A 32 27.66 11.94 8.71
N ARG A 33 28.54 11.01 9.10
CA ARG A 33 29.03 9.94 8.21
C ARG A 33 27.91 9.07 7.63
N LYS A 34 26.88 8.77 8.42
CA LYS A 34 25.72 8.01 7.93
C LYS A 34 24.87 8.86 7.00
N ARG A 35 24.54 10.10 7.39
CA ARG A 35 23.67 11.01 6.65
C ARG A 35 24.25 11.45 5.31
N ARG A 36 25.58 11.58 5.20
CA ARG A 36 26.26 11.94 3.94
C ARG A 36 25.98 10.93 2.82
N ARG A 37 25.74 9.66 3.15
CA ARG A 37 25.40 8.60 2.18
C ARG A 37 23.96 8.66 1.69
N HIS A 38 23.12 9.48 2.33
CA HIS A 38 21.69 9.67 2.02
C HIS A 38 21.40 11.03 1.39
N ILE A 39 22.42 11.82 1.06
CA ILE A 39 22.29 13.14 0.45
C ILE A 39 23.36 13.26 -0.66
N LEU A 40 22.94 13.70 -1.84
CA LEU A 40 23.72 13.69 -3.08
C LEU A 40 23.43 14.98 -3.86
N ALA A 41 24.47 15.67 -4.32
CA ALA A 41 24.35 16.64 -5.40
C ALA A 41 24.18 15.91 -6.73
N ARG A 42 23.00 16.06 -7.37
CA ARG A 42 22.66 15.30 -8.58
C ARG A 42 23.49 15.80 -9.77
N ASP A 43 24.21 14.89 -10.40
CA ASP A 43 24.90 15.07 -11.67
C ASP A 43 24.34 14.08 -12.71
N PRO A 44 23.53 14.55 -13.67
CA PRO A 44 22.95 13.68 -14.71
C PRO A 44 23.98 13.08 -15.68
N SER A 45 25.23 13.56 -15.69
CA SER A 45 26.26 13.11 -16.62
C SER A 45 26.94 11.80 -16.19
N VAL A 46 26.80 11.42 -14.92
CA VAL A 46 27.42 10.22 -14.36
C VAL A 46 26.38 9.35 -13.64
N PRO A 47 26.54 8.01 -13.66
CA PRO A 47 25.79 7.14 -12.76
C PRO A 47 26.12 7.49 -11.31
N GLN A 48 25.09 7.75 -10.50
CA GLN A 48 25.24 8.05 -9.07
C GLN A 48 24.39 7.08 -8.25
N GLU A 49 24.96 6.58 -7.16
CA GLU A 49 24.25 5.76 -6.18
C GLU A 49 23.99 6.55 -4.90
N ILE A 50 22.85 6.29 -4.28
CA ILE A 50 22.48 6.86 -3.00
C ILE A 50 22.05 5.73 -2.07
N GLU A 51 22.57 5.70 -0.85
CA GLU A 51 22.19 4.68 0.12
C GLU A 51 20.72 4.89 0.49
N ALA A 52 19.91 3.84 0.40
CA ALA A 52 18.49 3.88 0.70
C ALA A 52 18.08 2.61 1.45
N ASN A 53 16.84 2.60 1.99
CA ASN A 53 16.28 1.44 2.69
C ASN A 53 17.13 0.88 3.86
N VAL A 54 17.86 1.74 4.57
CA VAL A 54 18.58 1.38 5.81
C VAL A 54 17.85 1.86 7.06
N ARG A 55 18.24 1.38 8.24
CA ARG A 55 17.66 1.79 9.53
C ARG A 55 17.76 3.30 9.76
N THR A 56 16.70 3.87 10.32
CA THR A 56 16.68 5.27 10.77
C THR A 56 17.69 5.48 11.90
N VAL A 57 18.38 6.62 11.89
CA VAL A 57 19.22 7.04 13.02
C VAL A 57 18.33 7.48 14.19
N PRO A 58 18.53 6.94 15.42
CA PRO A 58 17.74 7.36 16.59
C PRO A 58 17.84 8.86 16.86
N GLY A 59 16.72 9.47 17.26
CA GLY A 59 16.66 10.89 17.65
C GLY A 59 16.70 11.91 16.50
N ILE A 60 16.78 11.47 15.23
CA ILE A 60 16.93 12.38 14.08
C ILE A 60 15.61 12.99 13.56
N ILE A 61 14.49 12.73 14.24
CA ILE A 61 13.15 13.19 13.84
C ILE A 61 12.83 12.80 12.39
N THR A 62 12.71 11.49 12.16
CA THR A 62 12.39 10.94 10.83
C THR A 62 10.93 11.15 10.45
N GLN A 63 10.65 11.21 9.15
CA GLN A 63 9.30 11.24 8.58
C GLN A 63 8.78 9.83 8.21
N ARG A 64 9.51 8.78 8.59
CA ARG A 64 9.10 7.40 8.34
C ARG A 64 8.01 6.97 9.33
N GLY A 65 7.09 6.15 8.83
CA GLY A 65 6.20 5.33 9.64
C GLY A 65 6.79 3.92 9.87
N CYS A 66 5.91 2.96 10.14
CA CYS A 66 6.27 1.58 10.46
C CYS A 66 5.74 0.58 9.42
N CYS A 67 6.08 -0.70 9.58
CA CYS A 67 5.60 -1.80 8.73
C CYS A 67 4.07 -1.86 8.65
N TYR A 68 3.38 -1.82 9.80
CA TYR A 68 1.92 -1.80 9.87
C TYR A 68 1.29 -0.69 9.02
N ALA A 69 1.86 0.51 9.05
CA ALA A 69 1.37 1.63 8.25
C ALA A 69 1.44 1.33 6.74
N GLY A 70 2.49 0.66 6.28
CA GLY A 70 2.60 0.22 4.88
C GLY A 70 1.65 -0.92 4.52
N CYS A 71 1.42 -1.86 5.43
CA CYS A 71 0.53 -2.99 5.20
C CYS A 71 -0.95 -2.56 5.28
N LYS A 72 -1.44 -2.29 6.49
CA LYS A 72 -2.83 -1.89 6.76
C LYS A 72 -3.12 -0.51 6.17
N GLY A 73 -2.30 0.49 6.49
CA GLY A 73 -2.61 1.89 6.18
C GLY A 73 -2.49 2.26 4.69
N VAL A 74 -1.68 1.53 3.91
CA VAL A 74 -1.42 1.86 2.50
C VAL A 74 -2.00 0.82 1.56
N VAL A 75 -1.65 -0.47 1.70
CA VAL A 75 -1.98 -1.48 0.68
C VAL A 75 -3.32 -2.16 0.93
N ILE A 76 -3.62 -2.60 2.16
CA ILE A 76 -4.81 -3.39 2.43
C ILE A 76 -6.02 -2.51 2.77
N GLY A 77 -5.82 -1.46 3.56
CA GLY A 77 -6.91 -0.64 4.09
C GLY A 77 -7.80 0.07 3.07
N PRO A 78 -7.37 0.37 1.83
CA PRO A 78 -8.25 0.94 0.81
C PRO A 78 -9.28 -0.02 0.19
N ILE A 79 -9.26 -1.32 0.52
CA ILE A 79 -10.22 -2.31 0.00
C ILE A 79 -11.55 -2.12 0.74
N VAL A 80 -12.60 -1.75 0.01
CA VAL A 80 -13.76 -1.11 0.67
C VAL A 80 -14.76 -2.09 1.27
N ASP A 81 -14.79 -3.34 0.80
CA ASP A 81 -15.77 -4.38 1.16
C ASP A 81 -15.16 -5.51 2.01
N MET A 82 -13.96 -5.28 2.54
CA MET A 82 -13.32 -6.13 3.55
C MET A 82 -13.32 -5.46 4.92
N VAL A 83 -13.50 -6.25 5.97
CA VAL A 83 -13.25 -5.77 7.34
C VAL A 83 -11.77 -5.92 7.69
N HIS A 84 -11.16 -4.83 8.19
CA HIS A 84 -9.73 -4.79 8.52
C HIS A 84 -9.52 -4.69 10.04
N ILE A 85 -9.35 -5.82 10.71
CA ILE A 85 -9.13 -5.90 12.16
C ILE A 85 -7.67 -5.59 12.48
N VAL A 86 -7.44 -4.56 13.28
CA VAL A 86 -6.12 -4.25 13.84
C VAL A 86 -5.94 -5.03 15.14
N HIS A 87 -5.08 -6.04 15.13
CA HIS A 87 -4.82 -6.84 16.32
C HIS A 87 -3.72 -6.20 17.17
N GLY A 88 -4.15 -5.49 18.22
CA GLY A 88 -3.28 -4.65 19.02
C GLY A 88 -4.00 -3.76 20.02
N PRO A 89 -3.24 -3.00 20.83
CA PRO A 89 -3.78 -1.85 21.57
C PRO A 89 -4.37 -0.81 20.61
N ILE A 90 -5.29 0.03 21.11
CA ILE A 90 -6.11 0.92 20.27
C ILE A 90 -5.35 1.88 19.34
N GLY A 91 -4.15 2.32 19.73
CA GLY A 91 -3.45 3.42 19.06
C GLY A 91 -3.22 3.22 17.56
N CYS A 92 -2.76 2.03 17.15
CA CYS A 92 -2.51 1.75 15.73
C CYS A 92 -3.78 1.82 14.87
N SER A 93 -4.93 1.44 15.44
CA SER A 93 -6.21 1.51 14.74
C SER A 93 -6.68 2.96 14.64
N PHE A 94 -6.70 3.66 15.78
CA PHE A 94 -7.16 5.05 15.87
C PHE A 94 -6.34 6.02 14.99
N TYR A 95 -5.02 6.00 15.08
CA TYR A 95 -4.17 6.94 14.31
C TYR A 95 -4.14 6.64 12.80
N ALA A 96 -4.63 5.48 12.38
CA ALA A 96 -4.79 5.12 10.98
C ALA A 96 -6.22 5.33 10.46
N TRP A 97 -7.14 5.79 11.30
CA TRP A 97 -8.54 5.93 10.93
C TRP A 97 -8.76 7.21 10.10
N MET A 98 -9.05 7.03 8.82
CA MET A 98 -9.36 8.11 7.87
C MET A 98 -8.29 9.22 7.76
N THR A 99 -7.05 8.98 8.22
CA THR A 99 -5.94 9.94 8.08
C THR A 99 -5.36 9.96 6.66
N ARG A 100 -5.55 8.87 5.91
CA ARG A 100 -5.19 8.77 4.50
C ARG A 100 -6.44 8.86 3.64
N ARG A 101 -6.44 9.78 2.67
CA ARG A 101 -7.61 10.13 1.85
C ARG A 101 -7.87 9.16 0.69
N ASN A 102 -7.68 7.86 0.89
CA ASN A 102 -8.08 6.85 -0.09
C ASN A 102 -9.61 6.77 -0.14
N GLN A 103 -10.20 7.35 -1.18
CA GLN A 103 -11.65 7.41 -1.32
C GLN A 103 -12.21 6.11 -1.88
N GLY A 104 -13.46 5.83 -1.54
CA GLY A 104 -14.21 4.71 -2.07
C GLY A 104 -15.69 5.01 -2.06
N VAL A 105 -16.47 4.11 -2.65
CA VAL A 105 -17.94 4.15 -2.64
C VAL A 105 -18.49 2.81 -2.19
N PRO A 106 -19.70 2.78 -1.59
CA PRO A 106 -20.37 1.54 -1.26
C PRO A 106 -20.59 0.64 -2.49
N ARG A 107 -20.53 -0.68 -2.25
CA ARG A 107 -20.87 -1.68 -3.26
C ARG A 107 -22.39 -1.84 -3.39
N GLU A 108 -22.83 -2.47 -4.48
CA GLU A 108 -24.26 -2.69 -4.77
C GLU A 108 -24.97 -3.50 -3.67
N ASP A 109 -24.24 -4.41 -3.03
CA ASP A 109 -24.70 -5.20 -1.88
C ASP A 109 -24.63 -4.44 -0.53
N GLY A 110 -24.24 -3.16 -0.56
CA GLY A 110 -24.16 -2.27 0.60
C GLY A 110 -22.86 -2.33 1.39
N HIS A 111 -21.92 -3.23 1.05
CA HIS A 111 -20.66 -3.33 1.78
C HIS A 111 -19.78 -2.09 1.58
N TYR A 112 -19.39 -1.47 2.70
CA TYR A 112 -18.50 -0.32 2.74
C TYR A 112 -17.93 -0.09 4.15
N PHE A 113 -16.62 -0.32 4.32
CA PHE A 113 -15.98 -0.37 5.64
C PHE A 113 -14.84 0.65 5.84
N LEU A 114 -14.52 1.47 4.83
CA LEU A 114 -13.42 2.45 4.91
C LEU A 114 -13.58 3.43 6.09
N GLU A 115 -14.82 3.81 6.40
CA GLU A 115 -15.15 4.79 7.44
C GLU A 115 -15.09 4.20 8.86
N TYR A 116 -14.78 2.90 8.99
CA TYR A 116 -14.75 2.20 10.26
C TYR A 116 -13.33 1.94 10.74
N CYS A 117 -13.22 1.75 12.06
CA CYS A 117 -11.98 1.44 12.76
C CYS A 117 -12.16 0.18 13.59
N PHE A 118 -11.76 -0.97 13.06
CA PHE A 118 -11.85 -2.25 13.77
C PHE A 118 -10.55 -2.56 14.52
N SER A 119 -10.68 -2.99 15.76
CA SER A 119 -9.53 -3.30 16.62
C SER A 119 -9.91 -4.35 17.65
N THR A 120 -8.96 -5.17 18.06
CA THR A 120 -9.14 -6.03 19.25
C THR A 120 -8.95 -5.26 20.55
N ASP A 121 -8.45 -4.03 20.49
CA ASP A 121 -8.15 -3.16 21.65
C ASP A 121 -7.52 -3.94 22.81
N MET A 122 -6.33 -4.50 22.56
CA MET A 122 -5.64 -5.34 23.53
C MET A 122 -5.39 -4.59 24.83
N GLN A 123 -5.81 -5.19 25.93
CA GLN A 123 -5.57 -4.74 27.28
C GLN A 123 -4.39 -5.50 27.91
N GLU A 124 -3.97 -5.11 29.11
CA GLU A 124 -2.85 -5.73 29.82
C GLU A 124 -3.00 -7.26 29.96
N GLU A 125 -4.21 -7.74 30.25
CA GLU A 125 -4.51 -9.18 30.30
C GLU A 125 -4.17 -9.91 28.99
N ASN A 126 -4.37 -9.27 27.83
CA ASN A 126 -4.07 -9.86 26.54
C ASN A 126 -2.56 -9.85 26.25
N ILE A 127 -1.81 -8.95 26.88
CA ILE A 127 -0.34 -8.95 26.82
C ILE A 127 0.23 -10.07 27.68
N ILE A 128 -0.36 -10.32 28.86
CA ILE A 128 0.12 -11.34 29.79
C ILE A 128 -0.26 -12.76 29.33
N PHE A 129 -1.50 -12.95 28.85
CA PHE A 129 -2.06 -14.27 28.57
C PHE A 129 -2.28 -14.58 27.09
N GLY A 130 -1.91 -13.66 26.19
CA GLY A 130 -2.16 -13.78 24.75
C GLY A 130 -3.46 -13.13 24.30
N GLY A 131 -3.48 -12.69 23.05
CA GLY A 131 -4.59 -11.99 22.40
C GLY A 131 -5.49 -12.89 21.56
N GLU A 132 -5.10 -14.13 21.29
CA GLU A 132 -5.77 -14.97 20.29
C GLU A 132 -7.24 -15.29 20.61
N LYS A 133 -7.60 -15.48 21.89
CA LYS A 133 -9.00 -15.70 22.29
C LYS A 133 -9.85 -14.46 21.97
N LYS A 134 -9.31 -13.27 22.23
CA LYS A 134 -9.97 -12.00 21.93
C LYS A 134 -10.06 -11.77 20.42
N LEU A 135 -9.03 -12.17 19.67
CA LEU A 135 -9.05 -12.13 18.21
C LEU A 135 -10.15 -13.01 17.61
N ARG A 136 -10.29 -14.26 18.07
CA ARG A 136 -11.39 -15.15 17.64
C ARG A 136 -12.77 -14.51 17.89
N ALA A 137 -12.97 -13.95 19.09
CA ALA A 137 -14.22 -13.26 19.43
C ALA A 137 -14.48 -12.05 18.50
N ALA A 138 -13.48 -11.19 18.29
CA ALA A 138 -13.60 -10.03 17.42
C ALA A 138 -13.90 -10.41 15.96
N ILE A 139 -13.34 -11.50 15.46
CA ILE A 139 -13.64 -12.03 14.11
C ILE A 139 -15.10 -12.49 14.03
N LYS A 140 -15.59 -13.25 15.01
CA LYS A 140 -16.98 -13.71 15.07
C LYS A 140 -17.95 -12.54 15.14
N GLU A 141 -17.70 -11.60 16.04
CA GLU A 141 -18.53 -10.38 16.18
C GLU A 141 -18.54 -9.55 14.89
N ALA A 142 -17.38 -9.35 14.26
CA ALA A 142 -17.31 -8.63 12.99
C ALA A 142 -18.10 -9.34 11.88
N TYR A 143 -18.01 -10.66 11.81
CA TYR A 143 -18.76 -11.45 10.85
C TYR A 143 -20.28 -11.39 11.09
N GLU A 144 -20.73 -11.60 12.33
CA GLU A 144 -22.15 -11.61 12.70
C GLU A 144 -22.82 -10.23 12.54
N ILE A 145 -22.08 -9.14 12.77
CA ILE A 145 -22.63 -7.78 12.66
C ILE A 145 -22.61 -7.30 11.21
N PHE A 146 -21.49 -7.49 10.50
CA PHE A 146 -21.24 -6.81 9.22
C PHE A 146 -21.32 -7.72 7.99
N HIS A 147 -21.31 -9.04 8.17
CA HIS A 147 -21.35 -10.05 7.10
C HIS A 147 -20.38 -9.76 5.93
N PRO A 148 -19.10 -9.38 6.18
CA PRO A 148 -18.19 -8.95 5.12
C PRO A 148 -17.82 -10.10 4.19
N LYS A 149 -17.40 -9.78 2.96
CA LYS A 149 -16.93 -10.77 1.99
C LYS A 149 -15.64 -11.48 2.43
N ALA A 150 -14.77 -10.74 3.13
CA ALA A 150 -13.54 -11.25 3.70
C ALA A 150 -13.07 -10.39 4.88
N ILE A 151 -12.21 -10.96 5.72
CA ILE A 151 -11.60 -10.28 6.86
C ILE A 151 -10.08 -10.28 6.69
N SER A 152 -9.44 -9.18 7.05
CA SER A 152 -7.99 -9.12 7.18
C SER A 152 -7.58 -8.80 8.62
N ILE A 153 -6.53 -9.44 9.11
CA ILE A 153 -6.00 -9.27 10.46
C ILE A 153 -4.61 -8.65 10.35
N HIS A 154 -4.40 -7.52 11.01
CA HIS A 154 -3.15 -6.76 10.94
C HIS A 154 -2.43 -6.80 12.28
N ALA A 155 -1.28 -7.49 12.33
CA ALA A 155 -0.45 -7.54 13.53
C ALA A 155 0.12 -6.16 13.86
N THR A 156 0.07 -5.80 15.15
CA THR A 156 0.79 -4.66 15.70
C THR A 156 2.01 -5.13 16.51
N CYS A 157 2.81 -4.20 17.04
CA CYS A 157 4.06 -4.52 17.74
C CYS A 157 3.96 -5.64 18.80
N PRO A 158 2.98 -5.67 19.73
CA PRO A 158 2.96 -6.69 20.78
C PRO A 158 2.67 -8.10 20.27
N VAL A 159 1.91 -8.26 19.18
CA VAL A 159 1.46 -9.58 18.68
C VAL A 159 2.63 -10.54 18.48
N GLY A 160 3.64 -10.11 17.72
CA GLY A 160 4.83 -10.93 17.48
C GLY A 160 5.76 -11.07 18.69
N LEU A 161 5.66 -10.18 19.68
CA LEU A 161 6.48 -10.22 20.90
C LEU A 161 5.92 -11.19 21.95
N ILE A 162 4.59 -11.29 22.04
CA ILE A 162 3.92 -12.22 22.97
C ILE A 162 3.72 -13.61 22.38
N GLY A 163 3.91 -13.75 21.07
CA GLY A 163 3.88 -15.03 20.37
C GLY A 163 2.50 -15.50 19.93
N ASP A 164 1.54 -14.59 19.76
CA ASP A 164 0.21 -14.92 19.23
C ASP A 164 0.31 -15.43 17.78
N ASP A 165 -0.27 -16.59 17.50
CA ASP A 165 -0.33 -17.18 16.17
C ASP A 165 -1.60 -16.75 15.41
N ILE A 166 -1.57 -15.52 14.90
CA ILE A 166 -2.70 -14.96 14.14
C ILE A 166 -3.01 -15.72 12.84
N HIS A 167 -2.04 -16.46 12.28
CA HIS A 167 -2.24 -17.22 11.05
C HIS A 167 -3.00 -18.51 11.33
N ALA A 168 -2.69 -19.18 12.43
CA ALA A 168 -3.49 -20.31 12.91
C ALA A 168 -4.92 -19.89 13.22
N VAL A 169 -5.11 -18.75 13.91
CA VAL A 169 -6.44 -18.18 14.16
C VAL A 169 -7.18 -17.85 12.87
N ALA A 170 -6.52 -17.20 11.91
CA ALA A 170 -7.15 -16.85 10.63
C ALA A 170 -7.62 -18.10 9.87
N LYS A 171 -6.79 -19.14 9.81
CA LYS A 171 -7.12 -20.41 9.16
C LYS A 171 -8.29 -21.12 9.84
N GLU A 172 -8.25 -21.24 11.17
CA GLU A 172 -9.32 -21.84 11.98
C GLU A 172 -10.65 -21.12 11.74
N MET A 173 -10.64 -19.79 11.86
CA MET A 173 -11.83 -18.96 11.73
C MET A 173 -12.37 -18.90 10.30
N SER A 174 -11.50 -18.93 9.28
CA SER A 174 -11.92 -19.00 7.89
C SER A 174 -12.65 -20.32 7.60
N GLN A 175 -12.15 -21.44 8.14
CA GLN A 175 -12.82 -22.73 8.03
C GLN A 175 -14.16 -22.77 8.78
N GLU A 176 -14.24 -22.14 9.95
CA GLU A 176 -15.49 -22.07 10.74
C GLU A 176 -16.56 -21.22 10.04
N LEU A 177 -16.20 -20.06 9.52
CA LEU A 177 -17.15 -19.06 9.02
C LEU A 177 -17.43 -19.15 7.51
N GLY A 178 -16.58 -19.84 6.75
CA GLY A 178 -16.76 -20.02 5.30
C GLY A 178 -16.45 -18.77 4.47
N ILE A 179 -15.71 -17.80 5.02
CA ILE A 179 -15.19 -16.64 4.31
C ILE A 179 -13.66 -16.58 4.39
N ASP A 180 -13.03 -15.85 3.48
CA ASP A 180 -11.58 -15.68 3.50
C ASP A 180 -11.16 -14.78 4.66
N ILE A 181 -10.21 -15.28 5.46
CA ILE A 181 -9.61 -14.53 6.57
C ILE A 181 -8.10 -14.57 6.41
N VAL A 182 -7.49 -13.40 6.18
CA VAL A 182 -6.07 -13.29 5.84
C VAL A 182 -5.32 -12.54 6.95
N ALA A 183 -4.32 -13.18 7.54
CA ALA A 183 -3.47 -12.58 8.55
C ALA A 183 -2.21 -11.96 7.94
N PHE A 184 -1.83 -10.78 8.41
CA PHE A 184 -0.64 -10.07 8.00
C PHE A 184 0.27 -9.82 9.21
N SER A 185 1.42 -10.51 9.24
CA SER A 185 2.50 -10.26 10.22
C SER A 185 3.24 -8.96 9.87
N CYS A 186 2.57 -7.83 10.08
CA CYS A 186 3.05 -6.49 9.77
C CYS A 186 3.46 -5.69 11.02
N GLU A 187 3.94 -6.35 12.07
CA GLU A 187 4.36 -5.74 13.33
C GLU A 187 5.30 -4.56 13.06
N GLY A 188 5.10 -3.44 13.76
CA GLY A 188 5.70 -2.16 13.40
C GLY A 188 7.24 -2.13 13.37
N TYR A 189 7.90 -3.01 14.12
CA TYR A 189 9.35 -3.13 14.17
C TYR A 189 9.97 -3.88 12.97
N ARG A 190 9.16 -4.54 12.13
CA ARG A 190 9.67 -5.26 10.96
C ARG A 190 10.21 -4.29 9.91
N GLY A 191 11.38 -4.61 9.36
CA GLY A 191 12.05 -3.76 8.39
C GLY A 191 12.49 -2.41 8.97
N VAL A 192 12.45 -1.37 8.15
CA VAL A 192 12.99 -0.03 8.51
C VAL A 192 12.05 1.13 8.19
N SER A 193 10.91 0.82 7.54
CA SER A 193 9.90 1.79 7.07
C SER A 193 8.64 1.06 6.60
N GLN A 194 7.65 1.81 6.12
CA GLN A 194 6.44 1.31 5.46
C GLN A 194 6.72 0.33 4.31
N SER A 195 7.91 0.40 3.68
CA SER A 195 8.26 -0.47 2.56
C SER A 195 8.21 -1.96 2.89
N ALA A 196 8.51 -2.36 4.13
CA ALA A 196 8.40 -3.76 4.53
C ALA A 196 6.93 -4.21 4.57
N GLY A 197 6.04 -3.32 5.02
CA GLY A 197 4.60 -3.55 5.03
C GLY A 197 4.02 -3.71 3.64
N HIS A 198 4.52 -2.95 2.66
CA HIS A 198 4.11 -3.14 1.26
C HIS A 198 4.39 -4.56 0.80
N HIS A 199 5.61 -5.06 1.03
CA HIS A 199 6.00 -6.41 0.61
C HIS A 199 5.14 -7.49 1.29
N ILE A 200 4.94 -7.39 2.61
CA ILE A 200 4.09 -8.33 3.37
C ILE A 200 2.65 -8.33 2.83
N ALA A 201 2.08 -7.15 2.58
CA ALA A 201 0.73 -7.01 2.05
C ALA A 201 0.59 -7.63 0.65
N ASN A 202 1.56 -7.40 -0.24
CA ASN A 202 1.52 -7.95 -1.60
C ASN A 202 1.56 -9.47 -1.58
N ASN A 203 2.43 -10.06 -0.76
CA ASN A 203 2.55 -11.52 -0.65
C ASN A 203 1.24 -12.13 -0.12
N GLY A 204 0.68 -11.56 0.94
CA GLY A 204 -0.59 -12.06 1.50
C GLY A 204 -1.77 -11.92 0.55
N LEU A 205 -1.91 -10.79 -0.16
CA LEU A 205 -2.95 -10.64 -1.19
C LEU A 205 -2.79 -11.64 -2.34
N PHE A 206 -1.57 -11.81 -2.82
CA PHE A 206 -1.29 -12.68 -3.96
C PHE A 206 -1.50 -14.16 -3.62
N GLU A 207 -1.05 -14.58 -2.44
CA GLU A 207 -1.14 -15.97 -1.98
C GLU A 207 -2.58 -16.38 -1.67
N HIS A 208 -3.36 -15.46 -1.08
CA HIS A 208 -4.67 -15.80 -0.51
C HIS A 208 -5.88 -15.25 -1.25
N ILE A 209 -5.74 -14.32 -2.20
CA ILE A 209 -6.91 -13.68 -2.86
C ILE A 209 -6.79 -13.72 -4.38
N VAL A 210 -5.68 -13.26 -4.94
CA VAL A 210 -5.52 -13.17 -6.41
C VAL A 210 -5.49 -14.57 -7.04
N GLY A 211 -6.26 -14.80 -8.11
CA GLY A 211 -6.29 -16.09 -8.79
C GLY A 211 -7.37 -17.05 -8.29
N GLN A 212 -8.41 -16.55 -7.63
CA GLN A 212 -9.47 -17.37 -7.03
C GLN A 212 -10.81 -17.32 -7.77
N ASP A 213 -10.87 -16.57 -8.87
CA ASP A 213 -12.08 -16.44 -9.70
C ASP A 213 -11.72 -16.30 -11.18
N ASP A 214 -11.95 -17.36 -11.96
CA ASP A 214 -11.58 -17.45 -13.37
C ASP A 214 -12.69 -16.95 -14.31
N VAL A 215 -13.63 -16.13 -13.82
CA VAL A 215 -14.63 -15.49 -14.68
C VAL A 215 -13.95 -14.55 -15.68
N GLU A 216 -14.13 -14.85 -16.96
CA GLU A 216 -13.59 -14.10 -18.09
C GLU A 216 -14.09 -12.65 -18.12
N LEU A 217 -13.20 -11.74 -18.52
CA LEU A 217 -13.49 -10.31 -18.65
C LEU A 217 -13.83 -9.95 -20.10
N GLU A 218 -14.83 -9.10 -20.28
CA GLU A 218 -15.26 -8.69 -21.61
C GLU A 218 -14.44 -7.54 -22.20
N GLY A 219 -13.74 -7.84 -23.30
CA GLY A 219 -12.96 -6.87 -24.06
C GLY A 219 -11.53 -6.71 -23.52
N PHE A 220 -10.82 -5.69 -23.98
CA PHE A 220 -9.47 -5.41 -23.49
C PHE A 220 -9.54 -4.74 -22.12
N THR A 221 -8.94 -5.38 -21.12
CA THR A 221 -9.00 -4.95 -19.73
C THR A 221 -7.62 -4.80 -19.09
N VAL A 222 -7.51 -3.88 -18.15
CA VAL A 222 -6.26 -3.59 -17.44
C VAL A 222 -6.45 -3.55 -15.94
N ASN A 223 -5.42 -3.87 -15.18
CA ASN A 223 -5.37 -3.51 -13.76
C ASN A 223 -4.58 -2.22 -13.56
N CYS A 224 -5.02 -1.38 -12.63
CA CYS A 224 -4.28 -0.23 -12.13
C CYS A 224 -3.54 -0.61 -10.84
N LEU A 225 -2.27 -1.00 -10.95
CA LEU A 225 -1.46 -1.44 -9.83
C LEU A 225 -0.77 -0.27 -9.10
N GLY A 226 -0.90 -0.22 -7.77
CA GLY A 226 -0.26 0.78 -6.93
C GLY A 226 -0.89 2.16 -7.10
N GLU A 227 -2.20 2.19 -7.29
CA GLU A 227 -3.03 3.39 -7.32
C GLU A 227 -4.04 3.29 -6.18
N TYR A 228 -4.12 4.33 -5.35
CA TYR A 228 -4.79 4.27 -4.05
C TYR A 228 -5.98 5.22 -3.92
N ASN A 229 -6.39 5.84 -5.02
CA ASN A 229 -7.53 6.74 -5.12
C ASN A 229 -7.47 7.88 -4.11
N ILE A 230 -6.29 8.51 -3.98
CA ILE A 230 -6.11 9.63 -3.06
C ILE A 230 -6.91 10.81 -3.60
N GLY A 231 -7.99 11.18 -2.90
CA GLY A 231 -8.84 12.30 -3.34
C GLY A 231 -9.46 12.13 -4.73
N GLY A 232 -9.64 10.89 -5.20
CA GLY A 232 -10.30 10.59 -6.48
C GLY A 232 -9.34 10.32 -7.66
N ASP A 233 -8.03 10.24 -7.41
CA ASP A 233 -7.02 10.02 -8.45
C ASP A 233 -7.33 8.80 -9.35
N ALA A 234 -7.78 7.68 -8.78
CA ALA A 234 -8.06 6.46 -9.53
C ALA A 234 -9.28 6.63 -10.45
N TRP A 235 -10.33 7.31 -9.98
CA TRP A 235 -11.54 7.55 -10.77
C TRP A 235 -11.26 8.42 -11.99
N GLU A 236 -10.37 9.41 -11.87
CA GLU A 236 -9.97 10.22 -13.02
C GLU A 236 -9.14 9.41 -14.02
N ILE A 237 -8.25 8.53 -13.53
CA ILE A 237 -7.49 7.61 -14.40
C ILE A 237 -8.46 6.69 -15.15
N GLU A 238 -9.40 6.08 -14.45
CA GLU A 238 -10.42 5.20 -15.01
C GLU A 238 -11.27 5.92 -16.06
N ARG A 239 -11.74 7.15 -15.78
CA ARG A 239 -12.48 7.98 -16.74
C ARG A 239 -11.68 8.27 -18.01
N ILE A 240 -10.37 8.47 -17.91
CA ILE A 240 -9.50 8.70 -19.07
C ILE A 240 -9.34 7.41 -19.89
N LEU A 241 -9.12 6.26 -19.22
CA LEU A 241 -8.96 4.96 -19.87
C LEU A 241 -10.26 4.51 -20.57
N ASP A 242 -11.41 4.72 -19.93
CA ASP A 242 -12.73 4.43 -20.49
C ASP A 242 -12.99 5.21 -21.79
N ARG A 243 -12.60 6.50 -21.83
CA ARG A 243 -12.67 7.31 -23.07
C ARG A 243 -11.75 6.82 -24.19
N CYS A 244 -10.78 5.97 -23.88
CA CYS A 244 -9.93 5.27 -24.85
C CYS A 244 -10.46 3.87 -25.20
N GLY A 245 -11.61 3.46 -24.65
CA GLY A 245 -12.17 2.12 -24.83
C GLY A 245 -11.47 1.03 -24.02
N ILE A 246 -10.74 1.40 -22.96
CA ILE A 246 -9.98 0.49 -22.09
C ILE A 246 -10.71 0.39 -20.76
N LYS A 247 -11.14 -0.82 -20.39
CA LYS A 247 -11.82 -1.05 -19.12
C LYS A 247 -10.81 -1.37 -18.02
N VAL A 248 -11.02 -0.83 -16.82
CA VAL A 248 -10.23 -1.18 -15.64
C VAL A 248 -10.91 -2.35 -14.94
N ALA A 249 -10.22 -3.49 -14.84
CA ALA A 249 -10.72 -4.69 -14.16
C ALA A 249 -10.58 -4.59 -12.64
N SER A 250 -9.47 -4.00 -12.18
CA SER A 250 -9.16 -3.87 -10.76
C SER A 250 -8.20 -2.71 -10.52
N THR A 251 -8.35 -2.01 -9.40
CA THR A 251 -7.41 -1.00 -8.91
C THR A 251 -6.82 -1.44 -7.58
N PHE A 252 -5.50 -1.60 -7.50
CA PHE A 252 -4.77 -2.01 -6.30
C PHE A 252 -4.22 -0.77 -5.56
N SER A 253 -4.86 -0.26 -4.52
CA SER A 253 -6.13 -0.73 -3.91
C SER A 253 -7.20 0.33 -3.75
N GLY A 254 -7.01 1.53 -4.31
CA GLY A 254 -7.94 2.63 -4.15
C GLY A 254 -9.33 2.33 -4.69
N ASN A 255 -10.35 2.39 -3.83
CA ASN A 255 -11.71 1.94 -4.17
C ASN A 255 -11.73 0.50 -4.73
N GLY A 256 -10.80 -0.36 -4.33
CA GLY A 256 -10.77 -1.76 -4.77
C GLY A 256 -11.80 -2.61 -4.04
N SER A 257 -12.29 -3.66 -4.68
CA SER A 257 -13.14 -4.69 -4.06
C SER A 257 -12.43 -6.04 -3.95
N TYR A 258 -12.86 -6.85 -2.99
CA TYR A 258 -12.39 -8.22 -2.81
C TYR A 258 -12.59 -9.06 -4.09
N ASP A 259 -13.76 -8.95 -4.72
CA ASP A 259 -14.08 -9.74 -5.92
C ASP A 259 -13.25 -9.30 -7.14
N GLU A 260 -12.99 -8.00 -7.32
CA GLU A 260 -12.06 -7.50 -8.35
C GLU A 260 -10.65 -8.07 -8.15
N PHE A 261 -10.22 -8.26 -6.91
CA PHE A 261 -8.88 -8.75 -6.62
C PHE A 261 -8.77 -10.24 -6.91
N ARG A 262 -9.83 -11.02 -6.62
CA ARG A 262 -9.92 -12.44 -6.97
C ARG A 262 -9.80 -12.70 -8.46
N ARG A 263 -10.38 -11.82 -9.28
CA ARG A 263 -10.38 -11.84 -10.75
C ARG A 263 -9.25 -11.06 -11.40
N ALA A 264 -8.36 -10.42 -10.63
CA ALA A 264 -7.34 -9.53 -11.20
C ALA A 264 -6.39 -10.25 -12.17
N HIS A 265 -6.24 -11.58 -12.06
CA HIS A 265 -5.43 -12.37 -12.98
C HIS A 265 -6.06 -12.58 -14.37
N MET A 266 -7.32 -12.18 -14.57
CA MET A 266 -8.00 -12.26 -15.86
C MET A 266 -7.79 -11.04 -16.75
N ALA A 267 -7.07 -10.01 -16.27
CA ALA A 267 -6.78 -8.81 -17.04
C ALA A 267 -5.64 -9.02 -18.05
N ASP A 268 -5.65 -8.25 -19.15
CA ASP A 268 -4.65 -8.38 -20.22
C ASP A 268 -3.30 -7.76 -19.86
N VAL A 269 -3.31 -6.64 -19.11
CA VAL A 269 -2.08 -5.88 -18.77
C VAL A 269 -2.19 -5.24 -17.38
N ASN A 270 -1.09 -5.26 -16.64
CA ASN A 270 -0.93 -4.55 -15.37
C ASN A 270 -0.27 -3.16 -15.57
N LEU A 271 -0.97 -2.08 -15.21
CA LEU A 271 -0.45 -0.70 -15.25
C LEU A 271 0.13 -0.31 -13.88
N VAL A 272 1.46 -0.23 -13.77
CA VAL A 272 2.13 0.06 -12.49
C VAL A 272 2.33 1.57 -12.29
N GLN A 273 1.51 2.18 -11.43
CA GLN A 273 1.59 3.61 -11.04
C GLN A 273 2.59 3.82 -9.89
N CYS A 274 2.35 3.28 -8.70
CA CYS A 274 3.34 3.30 -7.61
C CYS A 274 4.25 2.07 -7.65
N HIS A 275 5.43 2.20 -8.26
CA HIS A 275 6.37 1.08 -8.36
C HIS A 275 6.80 0.54 -6.98
N ARG A 276 7.04 1.42 -5.99
CA ARG A 276 7.64 0.99 -4.72
C ARG A 276 6.71 0.12 -3.87
N SER A 277 5.42 0.29 -3.97
CA SER A 277 4.48 -0.45 -3.13
C SER A 277 3.96 -1.72 -3.79
N ILE A 278 4.00 -1.83 -5.12
CA ILE A 278 3.26 -2.87 -5.84
C ILE A 278 4.10 -3.69 -6.83
N ASN A 279 5.40 -3.38 -7.04
CA ASN A 279 6.20 -4.13 -8.01
C ASN A 279 6.24 -5.63 -7.71
N TYR A 280 6.18 -6.01 -6.44
CA TYR A 280 6.07 -7.40 -6.00
C TYR A 280 4.87 -8.11 -6.64
N MET A 281 3.66 -7.53 -6.54
CA MET A 281 2.45 -8.09 -7.17
C MET A 281 2.59 -8.17 -8.69
N ALA A 282 3.12 -7.11 -9.32
CA ALA A 282 3.30 -7.08 -10.78
C ALA A 282 4.23 -8.22 -11.26
N GLU A 283 5.38 -8.39 -10.62
CA GLU A 283 6.36 -9.45 -10.90
C GLU A 283 5.77 -10.84 -10.62
N MET A 284 5.01 -11.01 -9.54
CA MET A 284 4.36 -12.27 -9.19
C MET A 284 3.24 -12.65 -10.18
N MET A 285 2.42 -11.69 -10.62
CA MET A 285 1.36 -11.92 -11.61
C MET A 285 1.94 -12.22 -13.00
N GLU A 286 3.01 -11.54 -13.40
CA GLU A 286 3.73 -11.85 -14.64
C GLU A 286 4.30 -13.27 -14.59
N THR A 287 4.92 -13.67 -13.47
CA THR A 287 5.53 -14.99 -13.32
C THR A 287 4.50 -16.13 -13.29
N LYS A 288 3.39 -15.96 -12.54
CA LYS A 288 2.40 -17.03 -12.33
C LYS A 288 1.36 -17.11 -13.44
N PHE A 289 0.88 -15.97 -13.92
CA PHE A 289 -0.25 -15.88 -14.85
C PHE A 289 0.15 -15.38 -16.25
N GLY A 290 1.40 -14.92 -16.44
CA GLY A 290 1.87 -14.43 -17.73
C GLY A 290 1.39 -13.02 -18.08
N ILE A 291 0.77 -12.30 -17.14
CA ILE A 291 0.21 -10.96 -17.37
C ILE A 291 1.35 -9.93 -17.38
N PRO A 292 1.65 -9.30 -18.52
CA PRO A 292 2.71 -8.32 -18.60
C PRO A 292 2.37 -7.08 -17.76
N TRP A 293 3.38 -6.35 -17.33
CA TRP A 293 3.19 -5.06 -16.68
C TRP A 293 3.99 -3.95 -17.34
N ILE A 294 3.43 -2.74 -17.35
CA ILE A 294 4.11 -1.55 -17.82
C ILE A 294 4.12 -0.47 -16.74
N LYS A 295 5.29 0.15 -16.55
CA LYS A 295 5.38 1.39 -15.77
C LYS A 295 4.64 2.50 -16.49
N VAL A 296 3.67 3.12 -15.80
CA VAL A 296 2.89 4.28 -16.25
C VAL A 296 3.08 5.48 -15.31
N ASN A 297 2.66 6.65 -15.75
CA ASN A 297 2.51 7.82 -14.90
C ASN A 297 1.36 8.69 -15.41
N PHE A 298 0.25 8.72 -14.67
CA PHE A 298 -0.92 9.54 -14.97
C PHE A 298 -0.91 10.93 -14.32
N ILE A 299 0.24 11.36 -13.76
CA ILE A 299 0.38 12.67 -13.12
C ILE A 299 0.95 13.67 -14.13
N GLY A 300 0.10 14.60 -14.56
CA GLY A 300 0.44 15.70 -15.46
C GLY A 300 0.32 15.32 -16.95
N VAL A 301 -0.16 16.28 -17.75
CA VAL A 301 -0.56 16.08 -19.16
C VAL A 301 0.47 15.31 -19.99
N LYS A 302 1.75 15.74 -19.96
CA LYS A 302 2.82 15.12 -20.76
C LYS A 302 3.06 13.65 -20.38
N ALA A 303 3.05 13.34 -19.08
CA ALA A 303 3.29 11.98 -18.60
C ALA A 303 2.09 11.08 -18.88
N THR A 304 0.87 11.58 -18.66
CA THR A 304 -0.38 10.89 -18.99
C THR A 304 -0.43 10.55 -20.47
N SER A 305 -0.18 11.51 -21.37
CA SER A 305 -0.18 11.24 -22.81
C SER A 305 0.91 10.26 -23.24
N LYS A 306 2.07 10.22 -22.56
CA LYS A 306 3.11 9.22 -22.83
C LYS A 306 2.67 7.83 -22.39
N SER A 307 1.99 7.72 -21.25
CA SER A 307 1.49 6.44 -20.72
C SER A 307 0.40 5.86 -21.62
N LEU A 308 -0.56 6.68 -22.06
CA LEU A 308 -1.62 6.24 -22.98
C LEU A 308 -1.05 5.73 -24.32
N ARG A 309 -0.08 6.44 -24.91
CA ARG A 309 0.59 6.00 -26.16
C ARG A 309 1.47 4.78 -26.00
N LYS A 310 1.89 4.44 -24.77
CA LYS A 310 2.66 3.23 -24.49
C LYS A 310 1.74 2.01 -24.36
N LEU A 311 0.50 2.24 -23.91
CA LEU A 311 -0.51 1.21 -23.76
C LEU A 311 -1.19 0.86 -25.09
N ALA A 312 -1.41 1.85 -25.96
CA ALA A 312 -1.89 1.67 -27.34
C ALA A 312 -0.81 1.08 -28.26
#